data_AF-A0A9W6B1N3-F1
#
_entry.id   AF-A0A9W6B1N3-F1
#
_cell.length_a   1.000
_cell.length_b   1.000
_cell.length_c   1.000
_cell.angle_alpha   90.00
_cell.angle_beta   90.00
_cell.angle_gamma   90.00
#
_symmetry.space_group_name_H-M   'P 1'
#
loop_
_entity.id
_entity.type
_entity.pdbx_description
1 polymer ?
#
loop_
_entity_poly.entity_id
_entity_poly.type
_entity_poly.pdbx_seq_one_letter_code
_entity_poly.pdbx_strand_id
1 'polypeptide(L)'
;MRRLEVVMCTILMAFTFTGLSEINERMPVKADDVTNSSALMSYDSSDLSDLENQPPQINYPTGKKYHRLNSKTPDVYQTDPSSQQSNGMQTMFFLPKGFNVDSREHGNYQSIVVTKDNLYLLESMGTDSNQGAIIKISMNDIKQMGLDTPDQINSIAEAFHFYSPLNKHGYASSKYFENPDTSLSDFSSVINGDKESANHLSSALNELSDKQDQSNTTLKYWNKILNRTNNNLKKLQSSKPKNKIAKSQLKANQATAKQIIKHANNEISTWQKFQNNYQNKTKEVQQDLSQQQAKIDLEEKQYAKLQAFIPKLKMYKSIVNKIKVTGLMDIGHGQSLSYNPVDNGLYLIQDDQPTTDPYNHVIKMNPDTLNVEKRYSFLMPHDGAYYKIHTLTFDNQGNAYVGRSYSYGEDGNKYIIFKGNFSDNSVYFQPEKQLIDRGNPVNQYISYDASNNRIYIVSNDLLTSVPLDKLNQGTLTPDDVNYTLFDTHREFEGLSFDQAGNGYQLLLWSPEVMKYNYPLN
;
A
#
# COMPACT_ATOMS: atom_id res chain seq x y z
N MET A 1 2.72 -9.26 -7.94
CA MET A 1 1.33 -9.00 -7.53
C MET A 1 0.31 -9.84 -8.29
N ARG A 2 0.12 -9.71 -9.62
CA ARG A 2 -0.89 -10.51 -10.39
C ARG A 2 -0.88 -12.04 -10.22
N ARG A 3 0.25 -12.67 -9.87
CA ARG A 3 0.33 -14.12 -9.61
C ARG A 3 -0.05 -14.53 -8.18
N LEU A 4 -0.04 -13.60 -7.23
CA LEU A 4 -0.49 -13.80 -5.84
C LEU A 4 -1.99 -13.51 -5.72
N GLU A 5 -2.51 -12.56 -6.51
CA GLU A 5 -3.96 -12.29 -6.64
C GLU A 5 -4.76 -13.55 -7.03
N VAL A 6 -4.21 -14.40 -7.90
CA VAL A 6 -4.83 -15.68 -8.29
C VAL A 6 -4.85 -16.68 -7.13
N VAL A 7 -3.79 -16.73 -6.31
CA VAL A 7 -3.72 -17.61 -5.12
C VAL A 7 -4.68 -17.11 -4.03
N MET A 8 -4.76 -15.79 -3.83
CA MET A 8 -5.69 -15.17 -2.89
C MET A 8 -7.16 -15.34 -3.29
N CYS A 9 -7.50 -15.22 -4.58
CA CYS A 9 -8.88 -15.45 -5.05
C CYS A 9 -9.35 -16.89 -4.79
N THR A 10 -8.45 -17.89 -4.82
CA THR A 10 -8.81 -19.27 -4.51
C THR A 10 -8.98 -19.50 -3.00
N ILE A 11 -8.14 -18.87 -2.16
CA ILE A 11 -8.22 -18.99 -0.69
C ILE A 11 -9.41 -18.20 -0.12
N LEU A 12 -9.73 -17.03 -0.69
CA LEU A 12 -10.83 -16.16 -0.24
C LEU A 12 -12.21 -16.66 -0.65
N MET A 13 -12.33 -17.50 -1.70
CA MET A 13 -13.61 -18.10 -2.09
C MET A 13 -14.16 -19.13 -1.09
N ALA A 14 -13.37 -19.55 -0.09
CA ALA A 14 -13.80 -20.49 0.95
C ALA A 14 -14.47 -19.83 2.17
N PHE A 15 -14.41 -18.50 2.32
CA PHE A 15 -14.92 -17.82 3.52
C PHE A 15 -15.67 -16.53 3.16
N THR A 16 -16.98 -16.62 2.98
CA THR A 16 -17.88 -15.47 3.10
C THR A 16 -18.24 -15.29 4.57
N PHE A 17 -18.08 -14.08 5.12
CA PHE A 17 -19.08 -13.48 6.03
C PHE A 17 -18.75 -12.03 6.39
N THR A 18 -19.85 -11.30 6.58
CA THR A 18 -20.08 -9.87 6.78
C THR A 18 -19.57 -9.31 8.11
N GLY A 19 -19.29 -8.00 8.14
CA GLY A 19 -19.18 -7.22 9.36
C GLY A 19 -18.50 -5.88 9.13
N LEU A 20 -19.30 -4.81 9.09
CA LEU A 20 -18.88 -3.41 9.14
C LEU A 20 -19.35 -2.85 10.49
N SER A 21 -18.43 -2.20 11.21
CA SER A 21 -18.72 -1.19 12.24
C SER A 21 -17.41 -0.42 12.48
N GLU A 22 -17.32 0.80 11.95
CA GLU A 22 -17.43 2.07 12.71
C GLU A 22 -16.33 2.27 13.74
N ILE A 23 -15.35 3.13 13.40
CA ILE A 23 -14.68 4.01 14.35
C ILE A 23 -14.49 5.35 13.64
N ASN A 24 -15.30 6.34 14.01
CA ASN A 24 -15.08 7.75 13.69
C ASN A 24 -15.58 8.58 14.88
N GLU A 25 -14.87 8.49 16.01
CA GLU A 25 -15.06 9.44 17.10
C GLU A 25 -14.19 10.67 16.83
N ARG A 26 -14.84 11.77 16.47
CA ARG A 26 -14.27 13.12 16.58
C ARG A 26 -13.91 13.33 18.06
N MET A 27 -12.63 13.38 18.40
CA MET A 27 -12.21 13.81 19.73
C MET A 27 -12.36 15.33 19.85
N PRO A 28 -13.16 15.87 20.79
CA PRO A 28 -13.10 17.26 21.16
C PRO A 28 -12.03 17.44 22.24
N VAL A 29 -10.86 17.94 21.86
CA VAL A 29 -9.93 18.54 22.83
C VAL A 29 -10.18 20.04 22.81
N LYS A 30 -10.36 20.65 24.00
CA LYS A 30 -10.37 22.10 24.18
C LYS A 30 -9.02 22.64 23.71
N ALA A 31 -8.95 23.08 22.45
CA ALA A 31 -7.84 23.90 22.00
C ALA A 31 -8.06 25.31 22.56
N ASP A 32 -6.98 25.95 23.03
CA ASP A 32 -7.03 27.37 23.31
C ASP A 32 -7.00 28.10 21.96
N ASP A 33 -8.02 28.92 21.69
CA ASP A 33 -8.15 29.63 20.43
C ASP A 33 -7.61 31.07 20.60
N VAL A 34 -6.71 31.47 19.70
CA VAL A 34 -6.18 32.82 19.60
C VAL A 34 -6.78 33.48 18.36
N THR A 35 -7.43 34.62 18.54
CA THR A 35 -8.02 35.39 17.44
C THR A 35 -7.46 36.81 17.41
N ASN A 36 -6.79 37.17 16.31
CA ASN A 36 -6.22 38.50 16.09
C ASN A 36 -6.97 39.22 14.97
N SER A 37 -7.49 40.43 15.24
CA SER A 37 -8.10 41.28 14.22
C SER A 37 -7.08 41.88 13.24
N SER A 38 -5.80 41.89 13.60
CA SER A 38 -4.69 42.18 12.69
C SER A 38 -3.41 41.53 13.21
N ALA A 39 -2.80 40.66 12.41
CA ALA A 39 -1.46 40.15 12.64
C ALA A 39 -0.41 40.90 11.79
N LEU A 40 -0.79 41.48 10.66
CA LEU A 40 0.15 42.25 9.84
C LEU A 40 0.41 43.61 10.48
N MET A 41 1.67 43.90 10.77
CA MET A 41 2.13 45.23 11.18
C MET A 41 1.99 46.21 10.01
N SER A 42 1.58 47.44 10.31
CA SER A 42 1.48 48.48 9.29
C SER A 42 2.83 48.74 8.64
N TYR A 43 2.85 48.81 7.31
CA TYR A 43 4.01 49.16 6.50
C TYR A 43 3.54 49.92 5.25
N ASP A 44 4.43 50.71 4.64
CA ASP A 44 4.18 51.33 3.35
C ASP A 44 4.81 50.45 2.26
N SER A 45 4.10 50.21 1.15
CA SER A 45 4.66 49.42 0.04
C SER A 45 5.90 50.08 -0.56
N SER A 46 6.05 51.40 -0.43
CA SER A 46 7.26 52.13 -0.81
C SER A 46 8.48 51.86 0.08
N ASP A 47 8.30 51.23 1.25
CA ASP A 47 9.41 50.76 2.09
C ASP A 47 10.04 49.47 1.55
N LEU A 48 9.40 48.81 0.58
CA LEU A 48 9.89 47.61 -0.07
C LEU A 48 10.80 47.99 -1.24
N SER A 49 11.94 47.31 -1.33
CA SER A 49 12.90 47.48 -2.43
C SER A 49 12.98 46.23 -3.28
N ASP A 50 13.06 46.41 -4.60
CA ASP A 50 13.26 45.31 -5.51
C ASP A 50 14.71 44.80 -5.43
N LEU A 51 14.86 43.49 -5.19
CA LEU A 51 16.11 42.81 -5.48
C LEU A 51 16.16 42.59 -6.99
N GLU A 52 17.13 43.19 -7.68
CA GLU A 52 17.33 43.06 -9.12
C GLU A 52 18.03 41.74 -9.50
N ASN A 53 17.62 40.62 -8.90
CA ASN A 53 18.15 39.29 -9.19
C ASN A 53 17.56 38.72 -10.50
N GLN A 54 18.33 37.88 -11.18
CA GLN A 54 17.98 37.34 -12.50
C GLN A 54 17.79 35.81 -12.41
N PRO A 55 16.56 35.30 -12.44
CA PRO A 55 16.31 33.86 -12.44
C PRO A 55 16.73 33.20 -13.76
N PRO A 56 17.07 31.89 -13.74
CA PRO A 56 17.31 31.14 -14.96
C PRO A 56 16.05 31.13 -15.85
N GLN A 57 16.26 31.04 -17.17
CA GLN A 57 15.16 30.84 -18.13
C GLN A 57 14.67 29.40 -18.02
N ILE A 58 13.40 29.22 -17.67
CA ILE A 58 12.84 27.89 -17.43
C ILE A 58 11.66 27.64 -18.37
N ASN A 59 11.68 26.49 -19.03
CA ASN A 59 10.57 25.99 -19.82
C ASN A 59 9.62 25.21 -18.92
N TYR A 60 8.72 25.89 -18.21
CA TYR A 60 7.75 25.20 -17.36
C TYR A 60 6.71 24.46 -18.20
N PRO A 61 6.39 23.19 -17.90
CA PRO A 61 5.25 22.53 -18.52
C PRO A 61 3.94 23.19 -18.05
N THR A 62 3.39 24.11 -18.84
CA THR A 62 2.08 24.72 -18.56
C THR A 62 0.96 23.69 -18.77
N GLY A 63 0.26 23.30 -17.69
CA GLY A 63 -0.99 22.53 -17.73
C GLY A 63 -0.87 21.03 -18.07
N LYS A 64 -1.40 20.16 -17.19
CA LYS A 64 -1.69 18.71 -17.40
C LYS A 64 -0.55 17.82 -17.92
N LYS A 65 0.71 18.27 -17.95
CA LYS A 65 1.86 17.55 -18.54
C LYS A 65 2.87 17.00 -17.53
N TYR A 66 2.58 17.00 -16.23
CA TYR A 66 3.47 16.35 -15.27
C TYR A 66 3.61 14.85 -15.58
N HIS A 67 4.85 14.36 -15.49
CA HIS A 67 5.13 12.96 -15.75
C HIS A 67 4.48 12.09 -14.66
N ARG A 68 3.55 11.24 -15.08
CA ARG A 68 3.03 10.16 -14.24
C ARG A 68 3.96 8.96 -14.35
N LEU A 69 4.64 8.63 -13.26
CA LEU A 69 5.52 7.48 -13.26
C LEU A 69 4.75 6.20 -12.95
N ASN A 70 5.28 5.09 -13.46
CA ASN A 70 4.84 3.73 -13.14
C ASN A 70 6.05 3.02 -12.53
N SER A 71 6.45 3.44 -11.33
CA SER A 71 7.78 3.15 -10.82
C SER A 71 7.89 1.73 -10.23
N LYS A 72 8.97 1.04 -10.63
CA LYS A 72 9.45 -0.24 -10.07
C LYS A 72 10.92 -0.16 -9.62
N THR A 73 11.56 0.98 -9.86
CA THR A 73 12.98 1.26 -9.63
C THR A 73 13.11 2.66 -9.02
N PRO A 74 14.22 2.97 -8.31
CA PRO A 74 14.44 4.32 -7.81
C PRO A 74 14.59 5.30 -8.97
N ASP A 75 13.96 6.46 -8.87
CA ASP A 75 14.18 7.58 -9.75
C ASP A 75 15.39 8.39 -9.26
N VAL A 76 16.13 8.97 -10.21
CA VAL A 76 17.29 9.81 -9.95
C VAL A 76 17.21 11.03 -10.85
N TYR A 77 17.29 12.21 -10.24
CA TYR A 77 17.33 13.47 -10.94
C TYR A 77 18.61 14.22 -10.60
N GLN A 78 19.17 14.90 -11.59
CA GLN A 78 20.31 15.79 -11.41
C GLN A 78 19.84 17.23 -11.66
N THR A 79 20.53 18.18 -11.03
CA THR A 79 20.34 19.60 -11.32
C THR A 79 20.71 19.91 -12.77
N ASP A 80 19.98 20.81 -13.40
CA ASP A 80 20.31 21.34 -14.72
C ASP A 80 21.67 22.07 -14.69
N PRO A 81 22.49 22.00 -15.76
CA PRO A 81 23.79 22.69 -15.82
C PRO A 81 23.75 24.21 -15.61
N SER A 82 22.60 24.85 -15.79
CA SER A 82 22.40 26.28 -15.50
C SER A 82 22.21 26.59 -14.01
N SER A 83 22.06 25.58 -13.16
CA SER A 83 22.00 25.75 -11.71
C SER A 83 23.33 26.30 -11.18
N GLN A 84 23.25 27.21 -10.21
CA GLN A 84 24.46 27.75 -9.57
C GLN A 84 25.19 26.71 -8.71
N GLN A 85 24.50 25.62 -8.33
CA GLN A 85 25.07 24.47 -7.63
C GLN A 85 24.67 23.16 -8.29
N SER A 86 25.63 22.25 -8.41
CA SER A 86 25.36 20.89 -8.88
C SER A 86 24.99 20.00 -7.70
N ASN A 87 23.84 19.33 -7.81
CA ASN A 87 23.40 18.30 -6.87
C ASN A 87 22.55 17.27 -7.62
N GLY A 88 22.10 16.24 -6.93
CA GLY A 88 21.08 15.34 -7.43
C GLY A 88 20.20 14.85 -6.30
N MET A 89 19.09 14.24 -6.65
CA MET A 89 18.20 13.60 -5.68
C MET A 89 17.82 12.20 -6.17
N GLN A 90 17.62 11.30 -5.22
CA GLN A 90 17.24 9.92 -5.47
C GLN A 90 16.02 9.54 -4.62
N THR A 91 15.13 8.71 -5.18
CA THR A 91 14.00 8.14 -4.44
C THR A 91 14.49 7.45 -3.18
N MET A 92 14.00 7.93 -2.03
CA MET A 92 14.16 7.26 -0.74
C MET A 92 13.10 6.16 -0.61
N PHE A 93 11.83 6.50 -0.85
CA PHE A 93 10.74 5.54 -1.00
C PHE A 93 9.52 6.15 -1.70
N PHE A 94 8.72 5.29 -2.32
CA PHE A 94 7.39 5.60 -2.82
C PHE A 94 6.36 5.53 -1.69
N LEU A 95 5.43 6.48 -1.73
CA LEU A 95 4.29 6.56 -0.83
C LEU A 95 3.10 5.79 -1.43
N PRO A 96 2.20 5.25 -0.58
CA PRO A 96 0.97 4.66 -1.08
C PRO A 96 0.14 5.71 -1.83
N LYS A 97 -0.76 5.24 -2.70
CA LYS A 97 -1.80 6.10 -3.29
C LYS A 97 -2.76 6.69 -2.27
N GLY A 98 -2.63 6.29 -1.02
CA GLY A 98 -2.91 7.13 0.11
C GLY A 98 -3.09 6.31 1.38
N PHE A 99 -2.93 6.96 2.52
CA PHE A 99 -3.08 6.35 3.83
C PHE A 99 -4.55 6.37 4.27
N ASN A 100 -5.27 7.44 3.96
CA ASN A 100 -6.67 7.66 4.31
C ASN A 100 -7.61 7.91 3.12
N VAL A 101 -7.11 7.94 1.87
CA VAL A 101 -7.93 8.21 0.68
C VAL A 101 -8.54 6.95 0.07
N ASP A 102 -9.69 7.10 -0.58
CA ASP A 102 -10.30 6.00 -1.36
C ASP A 102 -9.52 5.74 -2.66
N SER A 103 -9.64 4.55 -3.24
CA SER A 103 -8.93 4.13 -4.46
C SER A 103 -9.04 5.05 -5.70
N ARG A 104 -9.96 6.02 -5.71
CA ARG A 104 -10.22 7.02 -6.77
C ARG A 104 -9.43 8.31 -6.57
N GLU A 105 -8.93 8.57 -5.37
CA GLU A 105 -8.11 9.74 -5.05
C GLU A 105 -6.63 9.36 -5.09
N HIS A 106 -5.84 10.18 -5.77
CA HIS A 106 -4.44 9.91 -6.04
C HIS A 106 -3.57 10.55 -4.96
N GLY A 107 -3.30 9.82 -3.87
CA GLY A 107 -2.27 10.07 -2.84
C GLY A 107 -1.72 11.49 -2.86
N ASN A 108 -2.58 12.44 -2.49
CA ASN A 108 -2.35 13.85 -2.72
C ASN A 108 -1.61 14.42 -1.52
N TYR A 109 -0.31 14.12 -1.43
CA TYR A 109 0.53 14.64 -0.36
C TYR A 109 0.90 16.09 -0.66
N GLN A 110 0.69 16.98 0.31
CA GLN A 110 0.82 18.42 0.12
C GLN A 110 2.03 19.00 0.88
N SER A 111 2.61 18.25 1.82
CA SER A 111 3.74 18.74 2.61
C SER A 111 4.54 17.60 3.25
N ILE A 112 5.82 17.90 3.52
CA ILE A 112 6.75 17.04 4.24
C ILE A 112 7.46 17.85 5.34
N VAL A 113 7.65 17.23 6.50
CA VAL A 113 8.50 17.75 7.58
C VAL A 113 9.43 16.65 8.06
N VAL A 114 10.71 16.95 8.15
CA VAL A 114 11.71 16.08 8.76
C VAL A 114 12.20 16.75 10.04
N THR A 115 12.12 16.01 11.14
CA THR A 115 12.78 16.35 12.40
C THR A 115 13.89 15.33 12.66
N LYS A 116 14.62 15.50 13.76
CA LYS A 116 15.64 14.54 14.17
C LYS A 116 15.11 13.10 14.26
N ASP A 117 13.90 12.95 14.80
CA ASP A 117 13.36 11.65 15.18
C ASP A 117 12.26 11.15 14.24
N ASN A 118 11.61 12.04 13.49
CA ASN A 118 10.39 11.72 12.75
C ASN A 118 10.33 12.41 11.38
N LEU A 119 9.68 11.72 10.45
CA LEU A 119 9.19 12.26 9.19
C LEU A 119 7.67 12.39 9.30
N TYR A 120 7.15 13.55 8.90
CA TYR A 120 5.73 13.82 8.81
C TYR A 120 5.35 14.13 7.37
N LEU A 121 4.19 13.64 6.96
CA LEU A 121 3.58 13.95 5.68
C LEU A 121 2.16 14.45 5.92
N LEU A 122 1.76 15.44 5.14
CA LEU A 122 0.39 15.90 5.07
C LEU A 122 -0.26 15.33 3.83
N GLU A 123 -1.27 14.49 4.01
CA GLU A 123 -2.08 13.93 2.93
C GLU A 123 -3.42 14.66 2.86
N SER A 124 -3.77 15.14 1.67
CA SER A 124 -5.07 15.70 1.35
C SER A 124 -5.95 14.64 0.66
N MET A 125 -7.25 14.70 0.92
CA MET A 125 -8.28 13.93 0.21
C MET A 125 -8.58 14.50 -1.19
N GLY A 126 -7.75 15.41 -1.69
CA GLY A 126 -7.88 15.96 -3.04
C GLY A 126 -8.75 17.21 -3.11
N THR A 127 -8.97 17.66 -4.35
CA THR A 127 -9.64 18.92 -4.67
C THR A 127 -11.06 18.94 -4.06
N ASP A 128 -11.42 20.06 -3.42
CA ASP A 128 -12.73 20.33 -2.82
C ASP A 128 -13.09 19.56 -1.53
N SER A 129 -12.19 18.75 -0.98
CA SER A 129 -12.49 17.95 0.22
C SER A 129 -12.23 18.69 1.54
N ASN A 130 -11.36 19.70 1.56
CA ASN A 130 -10.78 20.36 2.76
C ASN A 130 -10.28 19.41 3.86
N GLN A 131 -10.33 18.10 3.63
CA GLN A 131 -10.02 17.07 4.59
C GLN A 131 -8.70 16.41 4.25
N GLY A 132 -8.02 15.97 5.29
CA GLY A 132 -6.83 15.16 5.14
C GLY A 132 -6.32 14.64 6.46
N ALA A 133 -5.10 14.13 6.43
CA ALA A 133 -4.49 13.46 7.56
C ALA A 133 -2.99 13.72 7.62
N ILE A 134 -2.44 13.57 8.83
CA ILE A 134 -1.00 13.65 9.06
C ILE A 134 -0.49 12.24 9.31
N ILE A 135 0.54 11.89 8.56
CA ILE A 135 1.26 10.63 8.68
C ILE A 135 2.55 10.92 9.42
N LYS A 136 2.84 10.13 10.46
CA LYS A 136 4.10 10.17 11.21
C LYS A 136 4.82 8.84 11.05
N ILE A 137 6.08 8.92 10.65
CA ILE A 137 7.01 7.79 10.51
C ILE A 137 8.27 8.09 11.30
N SER A 138 8.70 7.18 12.17
CA SER A 138 9.97 7.34 12.90
C SER A 138 11.16 7.18 11.95
N MET A 139 12.10 8.14 11.98
CA MET A 139 13.34 8.10 11.20
C MET A 139 14.25 6.95 11.65
N ASN A 140 14.23 6.61 12.94
CA ASN A 140 14.94 5.44 13.45
C ASN A 140 14.31 4.14 12.92
N ASP A 141 12.99 4.06 12.86
CA ASP A 141 12.28 2.89 12.34
C ASP A 141 12.55 2.68 10.84
N ILE A 142 12.55 3.76 10.05
CA ILE A 142 12.96 3.74 8.63
C ILE A 142 14.33 3.08 8.48
N LYS A 143 15.32 3.54 9.24
CA LYS A 143 16.71 3.03 9.18
C LYS A 143 16.81 1.58 9.67
N GLN A 144 16.20 1.25 10.81
CA GLN A 144 16.27 -0.09 11.40
C GLN A 144 15.63 -1.16 10.50
N MET A 145 14.59 -0.79 9.76
CA MET A 145 13.93 -1.67 8.79
C MET A 145 14.59 -1.62 7.39
N GLY A 146 15.59 -0.75 7.18
CA GLY A 146 16.25 -0.57 5.89
C GLY A 146 15.32 -0.02 4.79
N LEU A 147 14.30 0.74 5.15
CA LEU A 147 13.30 1.28 4.20
C LEU A 147 13.87 2.38 3.30
N ASP A 148 15.01 2.94 3.67
CA ASP A 148 15.76 3.94 2.90
C ASP A 148 16.79 3.32 1.94
N THR A 149 16.71 2.00 1.71
CA THR A 149 17.60 1.29 0.78
C THR A 149 16.95 1.11 -0.60
N PRO A 150 17.74 1.05 -1.70
CA PRO A 150 17.20 0.89 -3.06
C PRO A 150 16.29 -0.34 -3.27
N ASP A 151 16.51 -1.42 -2.50
CA ASP A 151 15.70 -2.64 -2.60
C ASP A 151 14.34 -2.53 -1.90
N GLN A 152 14.15 -1.52 -1.05
CA GLN A 152 12.97 -1.35 -0.20
C GLN A 152 12.13 -0.11 -0.52
N ILE A 153 12.46 0.63 -1.58
CA ILE A 153 11.76 1.87 -1.97
C ILE A 153 10.23 1.71 -2.10
N ASN A 154 9.73 0.51 -2.42
CA ASN A 154 8.30 0.25 -2.59
C ASN A 154 7.63 -0.30 -1.33
N SER A 155 8.39 -0.62 -0.28
CA SER A 155 7.89 -1.42 0.84
C SER A 155 6.83 -0.71 1.66
N ILE A 156 6.89 0.62 1.80
CA ILE A 156 5.82 1.39 2.47
C ILE A 156 4.53 1.33 1.64
N ALA A 157 4.60 1.69 0.35
CA ALA A 157 3.44 1.65 -0.55
C ALA A 157 2.82 0.25 -0.66
N GLU A 158 3.64 -0.79 -0.82
CA GLU A 158 3.17 -2.18 -0.93
C GLU A 158 2.57 -2.69 0.38
N ALA A 159 3.17 -2.37 1.54
CA ALA A 159 2.65 -2.76 2.84
C ALA A 159 1.25 -2.16 3.09
N PHE A 160 1.10 -0.87 2.80
CA PHE A 160 -0.20 -0.20 2.91
C PHE A 160 -1.19 -0.74 1.90
N HIS A 161 -0.81 -1.00 0.65
CA HIS A 161 -1.73 -1.64 -0.30
C HIS A 161 -2.20 -3.03 0.19
N PHE A 162 -1.29 -3.80 0.78
CA PHE A 162 -1.55 -5.14 1.27
C PHE A 162 -2.41 -5.17 2.54
N TYR A 163 -2.25 -4.22 3.46
CA TYR A 163 -2.95 -4.22 4.76
C TYR A 163 -3.99 -3.09 4.90
N SER A 164 -4.23 -2.28 3.86
CA SER A 164 -5.14 -1.14 3.94
C SER A 164 -6.58 -1.58 4.22
N PRO A 165 -7.22 -1.05 5.27
CA PRO A 165 -8.63 -1.34 5.55
C PRO A 165 -9.58 -0.66 4.54
N LEU A 166 -9.07 0.25 3.71
CA LEU A 166 -9.87 1.12 2.83
C LEU A 166 -10.14 0.50 1.47
N ASN A 167 -9.49 -0.62 1.14
CA ASN A 167 -9.76 -1.35 -0.09
C ASN A 167 -10.06 -2.83 0.20
N LYS A 168 -10.88 -3.45 -0.66
CA LYS A 168 -11.37 -4.83 -0.46
C LYS A 168 -10.25 -5.85 -0.31
N HIS A 169 -9.18 -5.71 -1.10
CA HIS A 169 -8.04 -6.62 -1.07
C HIS A 169 -7.26 -6.48 0.24
N GLY A 170 -6.95 -5.25 0.65
CA GLY A 170 -6.24 -4.96 1.89
C GLY A 170 -7.03 -5.39 3.12
N TYR A 171 -8.33 -5.14 3.16
CA TYR A 171 -9.21 -5.59 4.25
C TYR A 171 -9.18 -7.12 4.41
N ALA A 172 -9.36 -7.85 3.31
CA ALA A 172 -9.33 -9.31 3.30
C ALA A 172 -7.96 -9.85 3.75
N SER A 173 -6.88 -9.25 3.25
CA SER A 173 -5.50 -9.61 3.58
C SER A 173 -5.18 -9.33 5.06
N SER A 174 -5.64 -8.20 5.61
CA SER A 174 -5.49 -7.85 7.03
C SER A 174 -6.12 -8.85 7.97
N LYS A 175 -7.32 -9.34 7.61
CA LYS A 175 -8.02 -10.36 8.40
C LYS A 175 -7.30 -11.71 8.33
N TYR A 176 -6.88 -12.13 7.13
CA TYR A 176 -6.28 -13.44 6.95
C TYR A 176 -4.83 -13.53 7.46
N PHE A 177 -4.04 -12.46 7.26
CA PHE A 177 -2.63 -12.38 7.64
C PHE A 177 -2.40 -11.47 8.85
N GLU A 178 -3.35 -11.45 9.78
CA GLU A 178 -3.16 -10.78 11.07
C GLU A 178 -1.95 -11.38 11.80
N ASN A 179 -1.86 -12.72 11.78
CA ASN A 179 -0.68 -13.48 12.19
C ASN A 179 -0.21 -14.39 11.05
N PRO A 180 0.81 -13.97 10.26
CA PRO A 180 1.27 -14.74 9.10
C PRO A 180 1.71 -16.17 9.41
N ASP A 181 2.29 -16.43 10.59
CA ASP A 181 2.73 -17.78 10.98
C ASP A 181 1.53 -18.71 11.24
N THR A 182 0.50 -18.18 11.89
CA THR A 182 -0.77 -18.90 12.07
C THR A 182 -1.41 -19.20 10.72
N SER A 183 -1.48 -18.22 9.81
CA SER A 183 -2.03 -18.43 8.47
C SER A 183 -1.29 -19.54 7.69
N LEU A 184 0.05 -19.61 7.83
CA LEU A 184 0.85 -20.67 7.24
C LEU A 184 0.52 -22.05 7.86
N SER A 185 0.39 -22.11 9.18
CA SER A 185 0.02 -23.33 9.92
C SER A 185 -1.37 -23.83 9.54
N ASP A 186 -2.35 -22.94 9.44
CA ASP A 186 -3.72 -23.26 9.02
C ASP A 186 -3.72 -23.85 7.60
N PHE A 187 -2.96 -23.24 6.68
CA PHE A 187 -2.84 -23.74 5.32
C PHE A 187 -2.16 -25.13 5.26
N SER A 188 -1.12 -25.36 6.07
CA SER A 188 -0.52 -26.69 6.21
C SER A 188 -1.51 -27.73 6.74
N SER A 189 -2.43 -27.33 7.62
CA SER A 189 -3.40 -28.24 8.25
C SER A 189 -4.46 -28.70 7.24
N VAL A 190 -4.88 -27.83 6.33
CA VAL A 190 -5.75 -28.19 5.19
C VAL A 190 -5.09 -29.25 4.31
N ILE A 191 -3.83 -29.03 3.91
CA ILE A 191 -3.07 -29.99 3.09
C ILE A 191 -2.97 -31.35 3.78
N ASN A 192 -2.74 -31.38 5.10
CA ASN A 192 -2.67 -32.62 5.86
C ASN A 192 -4.01 -33.36 5.89
N GLY A 193 -5.13 -32.67 6.08
CA GLY A 193 -6.46 -33.27 5.99
C GLY A 193 -6.80 -33.81 4.60
N ASP A 194 -6.33 -33.13 3.55
CA ASP A 194 -6.47 -33.61 2.18
C ASP A 194 -5.60 -34.86 1.89
N LYS A 195 -4.40 -34.95 2.46
CA LYS A 195 -3.55 -36.15 2.43
C LYS A 195 -4.18 -37.32 3.18
N GLU A 196 -4.78 -37.09 4.34
CA GLU A 196 -5.52 -38.12 5.08
C GLU A 196 -6.69 -38.66 4.23
N SER A 197 -7.43 -37.78 3.57
CA SER A 197 -8.51 -38.17 2.64
C SER A 197 -8.00 -39.02 1.48
N ALA A 198 -6.85 -38.68 0.89
CA ALA A 198 -6.20 -39.49 -0.15
C ALA A 198 -5.76 -40.88 0.37
N ASN A 199 -5.26 -40.96 1.60
CA ASN A 199 -4.90 -42.23 2.23
C ASN A 199 -6.13 -43.15 2.44
N HIS A 200 -7.28 -42.57 2.79
CA HIS A 200 -8.54 -43.31 2.89
C HIS A 200 -8.99 -43.86 1.53
N LEU A 201 -8.91 -43.05 0.46
CA LEU A 201 -9.22 -43.50 -0.91
C LEU A 201 -8.27 -44.61 -1.38
N SER A 202 -6.97 -44.47 -1.10
CA SER A 202 -5.98 -45.51 -1.41
C SER A 202 -6.27 -46.82 -0.67
N SER A 203 -6.66 -46.75 0.61
CA SER A 203 -7.07 -47.92 1.40
C SER A 203 -8.33 -48.58 0.82
N ALA A 204 -9.33 -47.80 0.41
CA ALA A 204 -10.54 -48.31 -0.24
C ALA A 204 -10.23 -48.99 -1.60
N LEU A 205 -9.26 -48.47 -2.35
CA LEU A 205 -8.80 -49.08 -3.60
C LEU A 205 -8.20 -50.47 -3.35
N ASN A 206 -7.38 -50.61 -2.30
CA ASN A 206 -6.80 -51.90 -1.90
C ASN A 206 -7.89 -52.92 -1.53
N GLU A 207 -8.89 -52.51 -0.72
CA GLU A 207 -10.02 -53.39 -0.38
C GLU A 207 -10.85 -53.82 -1.60
N LEU A 208 -11.04 -52.92 -2.56
CA LEU A 208 -11.73 -53.23 -3.81
C LEU A 208 -10.92 -54.20 -4.68
N SER A 209 -9.60 -54.05 -4.72
CA SER A 209 -8.71 -54.99 -5.40
C SER A 209 -8.84 -56.40 -4.81
N ASP A 210 -8.80 -56.53 -3.49
CA ASP A 210 -8.97 -57.82 -2.80
C ASP A 210 -10.32 -58.47 -3.14
N LYS A 211 -11.40 -57.68 -3.15
CA LYS A 211 -12.75 -58.15 -3.52
C LYS A 211 -12.84 -58.57 -4.99
N GLN A 212 -12.15 -57.88 -5.90
CA GLN A 212 -12.05 -58.29 -7.29
C GLN A 212 -11.32 -59.63 -7.43
N ASP A 213 -10.20 -59.81 -6.73
CA ASP A 213 -9.44 -61.05 -6.76
C ASP A 213 -10.20 -62.24 -6.20
N GLN A 214 -10.97 -62.02 -5.12
CA GLN A 214 -11.89 -63.02 -4.57
C GLN A 214 -12.97 -63.40 -5.59
N SER A 215 -13.58 -62.41 -6.25
CA SER A 215 -14.58 -62.65 -7.28
C SER A 215 -14.01 -63.42 -8.49
N ASN A 216 -12.83 -63.01 -8.97
CA ASN A 216 -12.11 -63.68 -10.06
C ASN A 216 -11.78 -65.14 -9.73
N THR A 217 -11.32 -65.39 -8.50
CA THR A 217 -11.02 -66.75 -8.02
C THR A 217 -12.27 -67.61 -7.99
N THR A 218 -13.39 -67.06 -7.50
CA THR A 218 -14.67 -67.76 -7.42
C THR A 218 -15.26 -68.05 -8.80
N LEU A 219 -15.16 -67.10 -9.74
CA LEU A 219 -15.53 -67.30 -11.14
C LEU A 219 -14.70 -68.41 -11.79
N LYS A 220 -13.38 -68.45 -11.57
CA LYS A 220 -12.52 -69.53 -12.08
C LYS A 220 -12.96 -70.90 -11.53
N TYR A 221 -13.30 -70.97 -10.24
CA TYR A 221 -13.79 -72.19 -9.60
C TYR A 221 -15.10 -72.70 -10.24
N TRP A 222 -16.12 -71.84 -10.35
CA TRP A 222 -17.40 -72.24 -10.93
C TRP A 222 -17.31 -72.58 -12.42
N ASN A 223 -16.50 -71.86 -13.19
CA ASN A 223 -16.22 -72.22 -14.59
C ASN A 223 -15.58 -73.60 -14.71
N LYS A 224 -14.67 -73.95 -13.80
CA LYS A 224 -14.05 -75.30 -13.74
C LYS A 224 -15.09 -76.38 -13.45
N ILE A 225 -16.03 -76.14 -12.53
CA ILE A 225 -17.16 -77.05 -12.24
C ILE A 225 -18.06 -77.20 -13.48
N LEU A 226 -18.44 -76.07 -14.09
CA LEU A 226 -19.31 -76.03 -15.27
C LEU A 226 -18.70 -76.86 -16.42
N ASN A 227 -17.43 -76.62 -16.73
CA ASN A 227 -16.71 -77.33 -17.80
C ASN A 227 -16.61 -78.83 -17.54
N ARG A 228 -16.23 -79.24 -16.31
CA ARG A 228 -16.18 -80.65 -15.92
C ARG A 228 -17.55 -81.33 -16.03
N THR A 229 -18.59 -80.68 -15.51
CA THR A 229 -19.95 -81.23 -15.50
C THR A 229 -20.53 -81.33 -16.90
N ASN A 230 -20.30 -80.33 -17.76
CA ASN A 230 -20.69 -80.37 -19.17
C ASN A 230 -20.02 -81.53 -19.92
N ASN A 231 -18.71 -81.74 -19.71
CA ASN A 231 -17.98 -82.86 -20.32
C ASN A 231 -18.51 -84.22 -19.84
N ASN A 232 -18.82 -84.35 -18.54
CA ASN A 232 -19.44 -85.57 -18.00
C ASN A 232 -20.85 -85.79 -18.55
N LEU A 233 -21.67 -84.73 -18.68
CA LEU A 233 -23.00 -84.83 -19.27
C LEU A 233 -22.93 -85.31 -20.74
N LYS A 234 -22.00 -84.80 -21.55
CA LYS A 234 -21.76 -85.27 -22.93
C LYS A 234 -21.41 -86.77 -22.97
N LYS A 235 -20.59 -87.26 -22.04
CA LYS A 235 -20.27 -88.69 -21.90
C LYS A 235 -21.51 -89.52 -21.49
N LEU A 236 -22.32 -89.02 -20.56
CA LEU A 236 -23.56 -89.68 -20.14
C LEU A 236 -24.61 -89.69 -21.27
N GLN A 237 -24.64 -88.68 -22.14
CA GLN A 237 -25.57 -88.61 -23.28
C GLN A 237 -25.20 -89.58 -24.41
N SER A 238 -23.90 -89.88 -24.57
CA SER A 238 -23.39 -90.84 -25.57
C SER A 238 -23.43 -92.30 -25.09
N SER A 239 -23.77 -92.56 -23.83
CA SER A 239 -23.80 -93.90 -23.23
C SER A 239 -25.07 -94.68 -23.58
N LYS A 240 -24.93 -95.94 -24.02
CA LYS A 240 -26.05 -96.86 -24.33
C LYS A 240 -26.27 -97.85 -23.16
N PRO A 241 -27.37 -97.74 -22.38
CA PRO A 241 -27.59 -98.61 -21.22
C PRO A 241 -27.99 -100.04 -21.63
N LYS A 242 -27.42 -101.05 -20.97
CA LYS A 242 -27.61 -102.48 -21.28
C LYS A 242 -28.88 -103.11 -20.68
N ASN A 243 -29.51 -102.48 -19.69
CA ASN A 243 -30.74 -102.97 -19.05
C ASN A 243 -31.62 -101.81 -18.50
N LYS A 244 -32.82 -102.14 -18.02
CA LYS A 244 -33.83 -101.17 -17.55
C LYS A 244 -33.37 -100.38 -16.31
N ILE A 245 -32.63 -101.02 -15.40
CA ILE A 245 -32.08 -100.41 -14.18
C ILE A 245 -31.00 -99.37 -14.55
N ALA A 246 -30.05 -99.75 -15.42
CA ALA A 246 -29.00 -98.86 -15.92
C ALA A 246 -29.57 -97.66 -16.70
N LYS A 247 -30.69 -97.84 -17.40
CA LYS A 247 -31.40 -96.75 -18.10
C LYS A 247 -32.00 -95.73 -17.11
N SER A 248 -32.58 -96.20 -16.00
CA SER A 248 -33.11 -95.34 -14.94
C SER A 248 -32.00 -94.52 -14.28
N GLN A 249 -30.89 -95.19 -13.94
CA GLN A 249 -29.75 -94.55 -13.27
C GLN A 249 -29.01 -93.56 -14.17
N LEU A 250 -28.90 -93.85 -15.48
CA LEU A 250 -28.37 -92.90 -16.46
C LEU A 250 -29.20 -91.61 -16.53
N LYS A 251 -30.54 -91.74 -16.54
CA LYS A 251 -31.45 -90.58 -16.53
C LYS A 251 -31.32 -89.76 -15.24
N ALA A 252 -31.21 -90.43 -14.08
CA ALA A 252 -30.99 -89.77 -12.80
C ALA A 252 -29.67 -88.97 -12.80
N ASN A 253 -28.56 -89.60 -13.23
CA ASN A 253 -27.26 -88.94 -13.32
C ASN A 253 -27.26 -87.75 -14.31
N GLN A 254 -27.97 -87.86 -15.43
CA GLN A 254 -28.16 -86.74 -16.37
C GLN A 254 -28.97 -85.60 -15.74
N ALA A 255 -30.01 -85.90 -14.96
CA ALA A 255 -30.79 -84.89 -14.26
C ALA A 255 -29.96 -84.15 -13.20
N THR A 256 -29.17 -84.88 -12.40
CA THR A 256 -28.24 -84.30 -11.43
C THR A 256 -27.20 -83.40 -12.11
N ALA A 257 -26.59 -83.86 -13.21
CA ALA A 257 -25.64 -83.04 -13.96
C ALA A 257 -26.27 -81.74 -14.50
N LYS A 258 -27.50 -81.79 -15.00
CA LYS A 258 -28.25 -80.59 -15.43
C LYS A 258 -28.54 -79.63 -14.27
N GLN A 259 -28.87 -80.14 -13.08
CA GLN A 259 -29.07 -79.32 -11.89
C GLN A 259 -27.77 -78.61 -11.48
N ILE A 260 -26.64 -79.32 -11.47
CA ILE A 260 -25.32 -78.75 -11.18
C ILE A 260 -24.96 -77.67 -12.21
N ILE A 261 -25.20 -77.91 -13.51
CA ILE A 261 -24.97 -76.91 -14.57
C ILE A 261 -25.82 -75.66 -14.32
N LYS A 262 -27.11 -75.83 -14.02
CA LYS A 262 -28.01 -74.70 -13.72
C LYS A 262 -27.50 -73.89 -12.52
N HIS A 263 -27.11 -74.57 -11.45
CA HIS A 263 -26.54 -73.93 -10.26
C HIS A 263 -25.25 -73.19 -10.57
N ALA A 264 -24.30 -73.83 -11.27
CA ALA A 264 -23.04 -73.21 -11.65
C ALA A 264 -23.24 -71.97 -12.54
N ASN A 265 -24.18 -72.00 -13.50
CA ASN A 265 -24.51 -70.84 -14.32
C ASN A 265 -25.11 -69.69 -13.49
N ASN A 266 -25.99 -69.99 -12.53
CA ASN A 266 -26.54 -68.98 -11.63
C ASN A 266 -25.43 -68.32 -10.80
N GLU A 267 -24.53 -69.12 -10.23
CA GLU A 267 -23.38 -68.63 -9.46
C GLU A 267 -22.44 -67.78 -10.32
N ILE A 268 -22.09 -68.24 -11.53
CA ILE A 268 -21.29 -67.46 -12.48
C ILE A 268 -21.94 -66.11 -12.76
N SER A 269 -23.25 -66.07 -13.02
CA SER A 269 -23.97 -64.82 -13.28
C SER A 269 -23.93 -63.86 -12.08
N THR A 270 -24.12 -64.39 -10.86
CA THR A 270 -24.04 -63.60 -9.62
C THR A 270 -22.64 -63.01 -9.43
N TRP A 271 -21.60 -63.83 -9.56
CA TRP A 271 -20.22 -63.38 -9.37
C TRP A 271 -19.73 -62.45 -10.50
N GLN A 272 -20.22 -62.61 -11.73
CA GLN A 272 -19.98 -61.65 -12.82
C GLN A 272 -20.56 -60.26 -12.49
N LYS A 273 -21.77 -60.20 -11.90
CA LYS A 273 -22.35 -58.92 -11.45
C LYS A 273 -21.49 -58.27 -10.36
N PHE A 274 -21.00 -59.06 -9.40
CA PHE A 274 -20.09 -58.55 -8.37
C PHE A 274 -18.77 -58.06 -8.96
N GLN A 275 -18.16 -58.82 -9.88
CA GLN A 275 -16.94 -58.41 -10.58
C GLN A 275 -17.13 -57.05 -11.29
N ASN A 276 -18.20 -56.91 -12.07
CA ASN A 276 -18.49 -55.66 -12.78
C ASN A 276 -18.73 -54.49 -11.82
N ASN A 277 -19.43 -54.72 -10.70
CA ASN A 277 -19.66 -53.70 -9.67
C ASN A 277 -18.32 -53.24 -9.06
N TYR A 278 -17.47 -54.17 -8.63
CA TYR A 278 -16.16 -53.82 -8.07
C TYR A 278 -15.26 -53.11 -9.09
N GLN A 279 -15.29 -53.51 -10.37
CA GLN A 279 -14.56 -52.81 -11.43
C GLN A 279 -15.02 -51.37 -11.62
N ASN A 280 -16.33 -51.13 -11.64
CA ASN A 280 -16.88 -49.78 -11.77
C ASN A 280 -16.52 -48.92 -10.57
N LYS A 281 -16.71 -49.43 -9.34
CA LYS A 281 -16.31 -48.71 -8.11
C LYS A 281 -14.81 -48.42 -8.06
N THR A 282 -13.98 -49.33 -8.55
CA THR A 282 -12.53 -49.10 -8.59
C THR A 282 -12.19 -47.94 -9.52
N LYS A 283 -12.85 -47.83 -10.69
CA LYS A 283 -12.67 -46.69 -11.59
C LYS A 283 -13.09 -45.37 -10.95
N GLU A 284 -14.24 -45.37 -10.24
CA GLU A 284 -14.73 -44.20 -9.50
C GLU A 284 -13.72 -43.77 -8.43
N VAL A 285 -13.32 -44.67 -7.53
CA VAL A 285 -12.35 -44.37 -6.46
C VAL A 285 -10.98 -43.97 -7.02
N GLN A 286 -10.53 -44.60 -8.11
CA GLN A 286 -9.27 -44.23 -8.77
C GLN A 286 -9.33 -42.81 -9.35
N GLN A 287 -10.48 -42.43 -9.92
CA GLN A 287 -10.70 -41.08 -10.42
C GLN A 287 -10.70 -40.06 -9.28
N ASP A 288 -11.42 -40.33 -8.20
CA ASP A 288 -11.48 -39.46 -7.02
C ASP A 288 -10.09 -39.30 -6.37
N LEU A 289 -9.32 -40.39 -6.24
CA LEU A 289 -7.94 -40.35 -5.74
C LEU A 289 -7.05 -39.49 -6.64
N SER A 290 -7.19 -39.60 -7.96
CA SER A 290 -6.40 -38.81 -8.91
C SER A 290 -6.74 -37.32 -8.82
N GLN A 291 -8.02 -36.98 -8.65
CA GLN A 291 -8.46 -35.60 -8.44
C GLN A 291 -7.95 -35.04 -7.11
N GLN A 292 -8.04 -35.83 -6.04
CA GLN A 292 -7.54 -35.45 -4.71
C GLN A 292 -6.02 -35.23 -4.71
N GLN A 293 -5.25 -36.09 -5.39
CA GLN A 293 -3.80 -35.91 -5.52
C GLN A 293 -3.45 -34.64 -6.30
N ALA A 294 -4.17 -34.36 -7.39
CA ALA A 294 -3.97 -33.12 -8.16
C ALA A 294 -4.28 -31.86 -7.33
N LYS A 295 -5.26 -31.93 -6.43
CA LYS A 295 -5.57 -30.86 -5.46
C LYS A 295 -4.41 -30.63 -4.50
N ILE A 296 -3.92 -31.71 -3.86
CA ILE A 296 -2.77 -31.66 -2.94
C ILE A 296 -1.54 -31.04 -3.63
N ASP A 297 -1.21 -31.48 -4.84
CA ASP A 297 -0.06 -30.98 -5.60
C ASP A 297 -0.16 -29.47 -5.89
N LEU A 298 -1.38 -28.95 -6.11
CA LEU A 298 -1.64 -27.52 -6.28
C LEU A 298 -1.46 -26.76 -4.97
N GLU A 299 -2.01 -27.28 -3.88
CA GLU A 299 -1.92 -26.66 -2.56
C GLU A 299 -0.48 -26.64 -2.03
N GLU A 300 0.30 -27.70 -2.22
CA GLU A 300 1.72 -27.71 -1.86
C GLU A 300 2.53 -26.64 -2.61
N LYS A 301 2.23 -26.42 -3.90
CA LYS A 301 2.83 -25.31 -4.68
C LYS A 301 2.42 -23.94 -4.16
N GLN A 302 1.18 -23.80 -3.67
CA GLN A 302 0.71 -22.56 -3.05
C GLN A 302 1.36 -22.34 -1.68
N TYR A 303 1.51 -23.40 -0.88
CA TYR A 303 2.15 -23.38 0.44
C TYR A 303 3.61 -22.94 0.32
N ALA A 304 4.37 -23.51 -0.63
CA ALA A 304 5.76 -23.12 -0.86
C ALA A 304 5.90 -21.62 -1.21
N LYS A 305 4.98 -21.09 -2.02
CA LYS A 305 4.94 -19.65 -2.33
C LYS A 305 4.60 -18.80 -1.12
N LEU A 306 3.61 -19.23 -0.33
CA LEU A 306 3.23 -18.52 0.89
C LEU A 306 4.39 -18.51 1.89
N GLN A 307 5.00 -19.67 2.14
CA GLN A 307 6.15 -19.83 3.04
C GLN A 307 7.30 -18.88 2.65
N ALA A 308 7.64 -18.80 1.37
CA ALA A 308 8.66 -17.87 0.88
C ALA A 308 8.27 -16.39 1.04
N PHE A 309 6.97 -16.08 1.08
CA PHE A 309 6.46 -14.72 1.22
C PHE A 309 6.24 -14.29 2.67
N ILE A 310 6.18 -15.22 3.63
CA ILE A 310 6.00 -14.92 5.07
C ILE A 310 6.95 -13.85 5.61
N PRO A 311 8.28 -13.88 5.34
CA PRO A 311 9.18 -12.83 5.83
C PRO A 311 8.76 -11.43 5.35
N LYS A 312 8.32 -11.32 4.09
CA LYS A 312 7.85 -10.06 3.50
C LYS A 312 6.52 -9.62 4.10
N LEU A 313 5.61 -10.55 4.43
CA LEU A 313 4.38 -10.25 5.17
C LEU A 313 4.65 -9.72 6.58
N LYS A 314 5.60 -10.32 7.30
CA LYS A 314 6.01 -9.84 8.63
C LYS A 314 6.59 -8.44 8.56
N MET A 315 7.44 -8.18 7.56
CA MET A 315 7.98 -6.84 7.30
C MET A 315 6.86 -5.83 7.02
N TYR A 316 5.93 -6.14 6.12
CA TYR A 316 4.78 -5.27 5.83
C TYR A 316 3.93 -4.98 7.06
N LYS A 317 3.65 -6.00 7.89
CA LYS A 317 2.92 -5.82 9.14
C LYS A 317 3.68 -4.91 10.11
N SER A 318 5.01 -5.06 10.20
CA SER A 318 5.86 -4.19 11.01
C SER A 318 5.82 -2.74 10.54
N ILE A 319 5.88 -2.51 9.23
CA ILE A 319 5.77 -1.17 8.61
C ILE A 319 4.43 -0.51 9.00
N VAL A 320 3.30 -1.19 8.77
CA VAL A 320 1.97 -0.62 9.03
C VAL A 320 1.75 -0.36 10.52
N ASN A 321 2.27 -1.22 11.41
CA ASN A 321 2.15 -1.01 12.86
C ASN A 321 3.00 0.15 13.39
N LYS A 322 4.07 0.54 12.66
CA LYS A 322 5.00 1.61 13.07
C LYS A 322 4.62 2.99 12.52
N ILE A 323 3.77 3.03 11.49
CA ILE A 323 3.30 4.28 10.91
C ILE A 323 2.03 4.72 11.65
N LYS A 324 2.05 5.96 12.16
CA LYS A 324 0.89 6.57 12.78
C LYS A 324 0.20 7.48 11.77
N VAL A 325 -1.12 7.45 11.75
CA VAL A 325 -1.94 8.29 10.88
C VAL A 325 -3.03 8.90 11.74
N THR A 326 -3.28 10.20 11.60
CA THR A 326 -4.42 10.85 12.26
C THR A 326 -5.75 10.35 11.66
N GLY A 327 -6.84 10.54 12.39
CA GLY A 327 -8.15 10.60 11.74
C GLY A 327 -8.22 11.75 10.73
N LEU A 328 -9.23 11.72 9.86
CA LEU A 328 -9.48 12.85 8.96
C LEU A 328 -9.78 14.11 9.77
N MET A 329 -9.08 15.18 9.43
CA MET A 329 -9.25 16.50 10.01
C MET A 329 -9.39 17.55 8.91
N ASP A 330 -9.93 18.69 9.30
CA ASP A 330 -10.01 19.85 8.42
C ASP A 330 -8.62 20.45 8.26
N ILE A 331 -8.08 20.39 7.04
CA ILE A 331 -6.77 20.90 6.67
C ILE A 331 -6.88 22.00 5.60
N GLY A 332 -8.09 22.30 5.11
CA GLY A 332 -8.29 23.04 3.86
C GLY A 332 -7.65 22.37 2.66
N HIS A 333 -7.10 23.14 1.73
CA HIS A 333 -6.23 22.60 0.69
C HIS A 333 -5.00 21.94 1.32
N GLY A 334 -4.57 22.45 2.48
CA GLY A 334 -3.58 21.83 3.35
C GLY A 334 -2.19 21.90 2.77
N GLN A 335 -1.73 23.09 2.37
CA GLN A 335 -0.45 23.21 1.68
C GLN A 335 0.77 23.07 2.59
N SER A 336 0.69 23.48 3.86
CA SER A 336 1.88 23.64 4.70
C SER A 336 1.76 23.03 6.08
N LEU A 337 2.65 22.09 6.38
CA LEU A 337 2.95 21.55 7.70
C LEU A 337 4.37 21.94 8.09
N SER A 338 4.56 22.58 9.23
CA SER A 338 5.88 23.06 9.67
C SER A 338 6.20 22.59 11.08
N TYR A 339 7.47 22.51 11.42
CA TYR A 339 7.91 22.23 12.79
C TYR A 339 8.64 23.44 13.38
N ASN A 340 8.22 23.86 14.57
CA ASN A 340 8.91 24.89 15.32
C ASN A 340 9.85 24.22 16.34
N PRO A 341 11.19 24.38 16.21
CA PRO A 341 12.14 23.72 17.09
C PRO A 341 12.15 24.28 18.51
N VAL A 342 11.66 25.50 18.74
CA VAL A 342 11.71 26.16 20.05
C VAL A 342 10.65 25.62 21.01
N ASP A 343 9.45 25.37 20.51
CA ASP A 343 8.32 24.90 21.32
C ASP A 343 7.90 23.46 21.02
N ASN A 344 8.63 22.78 20.12
CA ASN A 344 8.38 21.41 19.69
C ASN A 344 6.95 21.22 19.16
N GLY A 345 6.40 22.21 18.43
CA GLY A 345 5.06 22.15 17.83
C GLY A 345 5.08 21.86 16.34
N LEU A 346 4.08 21.11 15.86
CA LEU A 346 3.74 21.06 14.43
C LEU A 346 2.67 22.09 14.12
N TYR A 347 2.87 22.88 13.07
CA TYR A 347 1.98 23.95 12.65
C TYR A 347 1.42 23.64 11.27
N LEU A 348 0.10 23.56 11.14
CA LEU A 348 -0.58 23.32 9.89
C LEU A 348 -1.39 24.56 9.50
N ILE A 349 -1.19 25.05 8.28
CA ILE A 349 -2.07 26.07 7.68
C ILE A 349 -3.32 25.38 7.14
N GLN A 350 -4.49 25.84 7.57
CA GLN A 350 -5.77 25.44 6.98
C GLN A 350 -6.11 26.42 5.86
N ASP A 351 -5.68 26.11 4.63
CA ASP A 351 -5.92 26.95 3.46
C ASP A 351 -7.25 26.59 2.79
N ASP A 352 -8.36 27.04 3.39
CA ASP A 352 -9.68 26.76 2.85
C ASP A 352 -9.98 27.65 1.64
N GLN A 353 -9.77 27.13 0.43
CA GLN A 353 -10.24 27.76 -0.82
C GLN A 353 -11.28 26.87 -1.53
N PRO A 354 -12.36 27.46 -2.08
CA PRO A 354 -12.75 28.87 -2.02
C PRO A 354 -13.63 29.17 -0.79
N THR A 355 -13.11 29.91 0.19
CA THR A 355 -13.93 30.45 1.29
C THR A 355 -14.03 31.96 1.23
N THR A 356 -15.17 32.49 1.69
CA THR A 356 -15.36 33.93 1.94
C THR A 356 -14.78 34.36 3.28
N ASP A 357 -14.18 33.43 4.04
CA ASP A 357 -13.58 33.73 5.33
C ASP A 357 -12.34 34.61 5.11
N PRO A 358 -12.23 35.80 5.71
CA PRO A 358 -11.03 36.64 5.58
C PRO A 358 -9.87 36.17 6.48
N TYR A 359 -10.10 35.32 7.49
CA TYR A 359 -9.08 34.88 8.45
C TYR A 359 -8.13 33.82 7.88
N ASN A 360 -6.87 33.90 8.28
CA ASN A 360 -5.91 32.81 8.14
C ASN A 360 -6.04 31.91 9.35
N HIS A 361 -6.13 30.61 9.12
CA HIS A 361 -6.23 29.61 10.18
C HIS A 361 -4.97 28.75 10.24
N VAL A 362 -4.38 28.66 11.41
CA VAL A 362 -3.20 27.83 11.68
C VAL A 362 -3.47 27.01 12.93
N ILE A 363 -3.24 25.70 12.87
CA ILE A 363 -3.34 24.83 14.03
C ILE A 363 -1.96 24.42 14.49
N LYS A 364 -1.72 24.50 15.80
CA LYS A 364 -0.57 23.89 16.47
C LYS A 364 -0.98 22.52 16.99
N MET A 365 -0.14 21.52 16.74
CA MET A 365 -0.33 20.15 17.17
C MET A 365 0.91 19.64 17.89
N ASN A 366 0.68 18.74 18.83
CA ASN A 366 1.72 17.99 19.49
C ASN A 366 2.35 16.98 18.51
N PRO A 367 3.68 16.98 18.27
CA PRO A 367 4.32 16.08 17.32
C PRO A 367 4.31 14.60 17.72
N ASP A 368 4.05 14.29 19.00
CA ASP A 368 4.06 12.92 19.51
C ASP A 368 2.69 12.25 19.53
N THR A 369 1.69 13.02 19.92
CA THR A 369 0.30 12.55 20.00
C THR A 369 -0.50 12.91 18.76
N LEU A 370 -0.05 13.87 17.95
CA LEU A 370 -0.77 14.48 16.82
C LEU A 370 -2.10 15.15 17.23
N ASN A 371 -2.28 15.42 18.52
CA ASN A 371 -3.44 16.16 19.02
C ASN A 371 -3.27 17.65 18.74
N VAL A 372 -4.37 18.33 18.42
CA VAL A 372 -4.44 19.79 18.34
C VAL A 372 -4.27 20.38 19.74
N GLU A 373 -3.30 21.27 19.89
CA GLU A 373 -3.02 21.99 21.14
C GLU A 373 -3.61 23.41 21.11
N LYS A 374 -3.53 24.09 19.96
CA LYS A 374 -3.91 25.51 19.82
C LYS A 374 -4.36 25.81 18.40
N ARG A 375 -5.29 26.77 18.26
CA ARG A 375 -5.71 27.29 16.96
C ARG A 375 -5.48 28.80 16.92
N TYR A 376 -4.98 29.27 15.79
CA TYR A 376 -4.75 30.67 15.52
C TYR A 376 -5.63 31.10 14.36
N SER A 377 -6.39 32.17 14.55
CA SER A 377 -7.19 32.82 13.51
C SER A 377 -6.80 34.28 13.43
N PHE A 378 -6.27 34.73 12.29
CA PHE A 378 -5.80 36.11 12.18
C PHE A 378 -5.96 36.73 10.79
N LEU A 379 -6.17 38.03 10.75
CA LEU A 379 -6.20 38.82 9.52
C LEU A 379 -4.82 39.36 9.19
N MET A 380 -4.51 39.47 7.89
CA MET A 380 -3.35 40.22 7.38
C MET A 380 -3.83 41.31 6.42
N PRO A 381 -4.31 42.48 6.92
CA PRO A 381 -4.89 43.53 6.08
C PRO A 381 -3.84 44.16 5.14
N HIS A 382 -4.19 44.32 3.87
CA HIS A 382 -3.33 44.98 2.87
C HIS A 382 -4.19 45.57 1.75
N ASP A 383 -4.02 46.87 1.44
CA ASP A 383 -4.66 47.60 0.34
C ASP A 383 -6.18 47.37 0.18
N GLY A 384 -6.91 47.39 1.30
CA GLY A 384 -8.36 47.18 1.33
C GLY A 384 -8.80 45.71 1.16
N ALA A 385 -7.86 44.77 1.13
CA ALA A 385 -8.06 43.33 1.11
C ALA A 385 -7.29 42.65 2.27
N TYR A 386 -7.22 41.32 2.23
CA TYR A 386 -6.48 40.52 3.21
C TYR A 386 -5.55 39.55 2.50
N TYR A 387 -4.28 39.51 2.92
CA TYR A 387 -3.39 38.44 2.52
C TYR A 387 -3.82 37.12 3.16
N LYS A 388 -3.86 36.09 2.30
CA LYS A 388 -3.94 34.69 2.66
C LYS A 388 -2.55 34.05 2.67
N ILE A 389 -2.24 33.30 3.72
CA ILE A 389 -0.99 32.55 3.79
C ILE A 389 -1.21 31.14 3.24
N HIS A 390 -0.19 30.66 2.54
CA HIS A 390 -0.18 29.34 1.91
C HIS A 390 1.07 28.56 2.30
N THR A 391 2.15 29.28 2.62
CA THR A 391 3.44 28.72 3.03
C THR A 391 3.75 29.13 4.47
N LEU A 392 4.47 28.28 5.20
CA LEU A 392 4.99 28.57 6.53
C LEU A 392 6.29 27.79 6.73
N THR A 393 7.24 28.37 7.45
CA THR A 393 8.38 27.67 8.05
C THR A 393 8.82 28.40 9.32
N PHE A 394 9.70 27.77 10.10
CA PHE A 394 10.28 28.36 11.32
C PHE A 394 11.80 28.28 11.28
N ASP A 395 12.46 29.33 11.76
CA ASP A 395 13.90 29.29 12.00
C ASP A 395 14.28 28.63 13.33
N ASN A 396 15.57 28.51 13.59
CA ASN A 396 16.11 27.95 14.84
C ASN A 396 15.74 28.76 16.10
N GLN A 397 15.28 30.01 15.94
CA GLN A 397 14.86 30.89 17.01
C GLN A 397 13.34 30.93 17.18
N GLY A 398 12.59 30.15 16.38
CA GLY A 398 11.13 30.11 16.43
C GLY A 398 10.46 31.33 15.81
N ASN A 399 11.18 32.12 15.00
CA ASN A 399 10.54 33.10 14.14
C ASN A 399 9.85 32.37 12.99
N ALA A 400 8.61 32.79 12.70
CA ALA A 400 7.82 32.26 11.61
C ALA A 400 8.09 33.03 10.32
N TYR A 401 8.11 32.33 9.20
CA TYR A 401 8.28 32.92 7.87
C TYR A 401 7.18 32.43 6.94
N VAL A 402 6.48 33.35 6.28
CA VAL A 402 5.46 33.05 5.27
C VAL A 402 5.80 33.79 3.99
N GLY A 403 5.57 33.16 2.84
CA GLY A 403 5.93 33.72 1.54
C GLY A 403 4.75 33.78 0.58
N ARG A 404 4.68 34.86 -0.21
CA ARG A 404 3.56 35.11 -1.13
C ARG A 404 4.03 35.77 -2.42
N SER A 405 3.38 35.41 -3.54
CA SER A 405 3.45 36.23 -4.76
C SER A 405 3.08 37.68 -4.44
N TYR A 406 3.93 38.61 -4.86
CA TYR A 406 3.68 40.04 -4.74
C TYR A 406 3.45 40.60 -6.13
N SER A 407 2.34 41.31 -6.32
CA SER A 407 2.02 42.00 -7.57
C SER A 407 1.63 43.43 -7.24
N TYR A 408 2.45 44.39 -7.68
CA TYR A 408 2.15 45.80 -7.69
C TYR A 408 2.50 46.32 -9.09
N GLY A 409 1.57 46.96 -9.80
CA GLY A 409 1.81 47.46 -11.17
C GLY A 409 2.02 46.38 -12.24
N GLU A 410 2.89 46.66 -13.23
CA GLU A 410 3.23 45.78 -14.37
C GLU A 410 4.40 44.82 -14.07
N ASP A 411 4.85 44.73 -12.82
CA ASP A 411 6.10 44.07 -12.43
C ASP A 411 5.97 42.52 -12.36
N GLY A 412 7.07 41.83 -12.66
CA GLY A 412 7.17 40.37 -12.87
C GLY A 412 6.90 39.46 -11.65
N ASN A 413 7.51 38.27 -11.60
CA ASN A 413 7.27 37.23 -10.58
C ASN A 413 7.89 37.55 -9.20
N LYS A 414 7.62 38.73 -8.66
CA LYS A 414 8.12 39.17 -7.35
C LYS A 414 7.51 38.35 -6.22
N TYR A 415 8.31 38.14 -5.17
CA TYR A 415 7.94 37.39 -3.98
C TYR A 415 8.27 38.20 -2.75
N ILE A 416 7.29 38.31 -1.85
CA ILE A 416 7.43 38.94 -0.56
C ILE A 416 7.49 37.85 0.51
N ILE A 417 8.44 37.98 1.43
CA ILE A 417 8.54 37.16 2.63
C ILE A 417 8.11 38.02 3.81
N PHE A 418 7.29 37.47 4.69
CA PHE A 418 6.96 38.07 5.97
C PHE A 418 7.60 37.28 7.09
N LYS A 419 8.20 37.99 8.04
CA LYS A 419 8.68 37.44 9.30
C LYS A 419 7.71 37.73 10.41
N GLY A 420 7.51 36.76 11.29
CA GLY A 420 6.55 36.85 12.37
C GLY A 420 6.86 35.92 13.53
N ASN A 421 5.87 35.76 14.39
CA ASN A 421 5.91 34.80 15.48
C ASN A 421 4.48 34.40 15.89
N PHE A 422 4.36 33.15 16.35
CA PHE A 422 3.18 32.63 17.01
C PHE A 422 3.46 32.59 18.52
N SER A 423 2.82 33.47 19.27
CA SER A 423 2.90 33.46 20.74
C SER A 423 1.69 32.76 21.35
N ASP A 424 1.58 32.75 22.67
CA ASP A 424 0.42 32.16 23.33
C ASP A 424 -0.88 32.92 23.11
N ASN A 425 -0.80 34.24 22.90
CA ASN A 425 -1.96 35.14 22.90
C ASN A 425 -2.07 36.00 21.63
N SER A 426 -1.07 35.95 20.75
CA SER A 426 -1.07 36.78 19.54
C SER A 426 -0.21 36.17 18.44
N VAL A 427 -0.58 36.52 17.21
CA VAL A 427 0.23 36.32 16.00
C VAL A 427 0.59 37.69 15.45
N TYR A 428 1.84 37.87 15.03
CA TYR A 428 2.25 39.06 14.30
C TYR A 428 3.16 38.69 13.13
N PHE A 429 3.11 39.52 12.08
CA PHE A 429 3.94 39.45 10.90
C PHE A 429 4.32 40.86 10.43
N GLN A 430 5.50 41.00 9.84
CA GLN A 430 5.96 42.18 9.13
C GLN A 430 6.62 41.75 7.82
N PRO A 431 6.53 42.52 6.73
CA PRO A 431 7.24 42.18 5.52
C PRO A 431 8.75 42.38 5.70
N GLU A 432 9.52 41.52 5.05
CA GLU A 432 10.94 41.75 4.82
C GLU A 432 11.13 42.85 3.76
N LYS A 433 12.22 43.60 3.88
CA LYS A 433 12.42 44.87 3.14
C LYS A 433 12.70 44.72 1.65
N GLN A 434 12.92 43.49 1.18
CA GLN A 434 13.37 43.21 -0.18
C GLN A 434 12.48 42.19 -0.87
N LEU A 435 12.04 42.52 -2.08
CA LEU A 435 11.26 41.65 -2.97
C LEU A 435 12.20 40.82 -3.83
N ILE A 436 12.00 39.50 -3.86
CA ILE A 436 12.86 38.56 -4.59
C ILE A 436 12.17 38.14 -5.89
N ASP A 437 12.87 38.15 -7.02
CA ASP A 437 12.39 37.43 -8.20
C ASP A 437 12.70 35.93 -8.06
N ARG A 438 11.67 35.12 -7.82
CA ARG A 438 11.83 33.68 -7.61
C ARG A 438 11.81 32.86 -8.91
N GLY A 439 11.71 33.49 -10.08
CA GLY A 439 11.75 32.84 -11.39
C GLY A 439 10.51 32.04 -11.79
N ASN A 440 9.89 31.31 -10.88
CA ASN A 440 8.70 30.48 -11.13
C ASN A 440 7.47 31.05 -10.38
N PRO A 441 6.35 31.35 -11.06
CA PRO A 441 5.15 31.87 -10.40
C PRO A 441 4.44 30.84 -9.50
N VAL A 442 4.74 29.54 -9.60
CA VAL A 442 4.14 28.53 -8.72
C VAL A 442 4.72 28.66 -7.31
N ASN A 443 3.86 28.88 -6.31
CA ASN A 443 4.24 29.00 -4.90
C ASN A 443 3.86 27.72 -4.16
N GLN A 444 4.75 26.71 -4.16
CA GLN A 444 4.43 25.42 -3.53
C GLN A 444 4.75 25.44 -2.04
N TYR A 445 5.93 25.95 -1.67
CA TYR A 445 6.43 25.81 -0.31
C TYR A 445 7.46 26.86 0.08
N ILE A 446 7.68 27.02 1.39
CA ILE A 446 8.84 27.70 1.96
C ILE A 446 9.48 26.80 3.03
N SER A 447 10.80 26.75 3.09
CA SER A 447 11.53 25.91 4.03
C SER A 447 12.75 26.64 4.57
N TYR A 448 13.21 26.23 5.74
CA TYR A 448 14.41 26.74 6.38
C TYR A 448 15.42 25.61 6.58
N ASP A 449 16.66 25.85 6.16
CA ASP A 449 17.77 24.95 6.47
C ASP A 449 18.63 25.55 7.60
N ALA A 450 18.58 24.88 8.75
CA ALA A 450 19.34 25.23 9.94
C ALA A 450 20.86 25.08 9.75
N SER A 451 21.31 24.25 8.81
CA SER A 451 22.73 23.94 8.62
C SER A 451 23.49 25.07 7.91
N ASN A 452 22.82 25.83 7.03
CA ASN A 452 23.41 26.92 6.26
C ASN A 452 22.73 28.28 6.51
N ASN A 453 21.70 28.32 7.37
CA ASN A 453 20.94 29.51 7.73
C ASN A 453 20.28 30.20 6.53
N ARG A 454 19.63 29.42 5.66
CA ARG A 454 18.96 29.94 4.45
C ARG A 454 17.47 29.59 4.43
N ILE A 455 16.70 30.48 3.81
CA ILE A 455 15.32 30.24 3.41
C ILE A 455 15.32 29.73 1.98
N TYR A 456 14.54 28.68 1.73
CA TYR A 456 14.30 28.07 0.43
C TYR A 456 12.84 28.27 0.03
N ILE A 457 12.62 28.86 -1.13
CA ILE A 457 11.33 28.99 -1.80
C ILE A 457 11.24 27.85 -2.81
N VAL A 458 10.19 27.04 -2.71
CA VAL A 458 9.98 25.86 -3.53
C VAL A 458 8.92 26.15 -4.59
N SER A 459 9.32 25.89 -5.82
CA SER A 459 8.45 25.87 -6.99
C SER A 459 8.67 24.57 -7.74
N ASN A 460 7.82 24.29 -8.74
CA ASN A 460 8.01 23.10 -9.58
C ASN A 460 9.33 23.22 -10.36
N ASP A 461 10.18 22.22 -10.20
CA ASP A 461 11.53 22.13 -10.78
C ASP A 461 12.52 23.23 -10.36
N LEU A 462 12.16 24.17 -9.48
CA LEU A 462 13.06 25.26 -9.08
C LEU A 462 13.03 25.49 -7.57
N LEU A 463 14.23 25.53 -6.98
CA LEU A 463 14.45 26.10 -5.66
C LEU A 463 15.13 27.46 -5.80
N THR A 464 14.62 28.47 -5.09
CA THR A 464 15.29 29.76 -4.90
C THR A 464 15.64 29.90 -3.44
N SER A 465 16.89 30.20 -3.08
CA SER A 465 17.28 30.38 -1.69
C SER A 465 18.03 31.68 -1.41
N VAL A 466 17.89 32.19 -0.19
CA VAL A 466 18.56 33.41 0.29
C VAL A 466 19.06 33.23 1.72
N PRO A 467 20.17 33.88 2.11
CA PRO A 467 20.67 33.87 3.49
C PRO A 467 19.74 34.65 4.42
N LEU A 468 19.33 34.00 5.52
CA LEU A 468 18.32 34.53 6.43
C LEU A 468 18.78 35.82 7.12
N ASP A 469 20.05 35.91 7.52
CA ASP A 469 20.57 37.09 8.22
C ASP A 469 20.53 38.34 7.34
N LYS A 470 20.86 38.21 6.05
CA LYS A 470 20.82 39.34 5.10
C LYS A 470 19.40 39.71 4.72
N LEU A 471 18.51 38.71 4.57
CA LEU A 471 17.08 38.93 4.36
C LEU A 471 16.51 39.79 5.50
N ASN A 472 16.69 39.34 6.76
CA ASN A 472 16.22 40.03 7.96
C ASN A 472 16.78 41.46 8.10
N GLN A 473 17.99 41.72 7.58
CA GLN A 473 18.62 43.03 7.62
C GLN A 473 18.20 43.94 6.46
N GLY A 474 17.62 43.38 5.39
CA GLY A 474 17.34 44.09 4.14
C GLY A 474 18.62 44.44 3.38
N THR A 475 19.58 43.51 3.34
CA THR A 475 20.92 43.72 2.73
C THR A 475 21.28 42.66 1.69
N LEU A 476 20.30 41.90 1.19
CA LEU A 476 20.50 40.96 0.10
C LEU A 476 21.04 41.68 -1.14
N THR A 477 21.99 41.06 -1.82
CA THR A 477 22.41 41.41 -3.17
C THR A 477 21.97 40.33 -4.16
N PRO A 478 21.98 40.59 -5.47
CA PRO A 478 21.67 39.56 -6.47
C PRO A 478 22.51 38.28 -6.32
N ASP A 479 23.78 38.40 -5.93
CA ASP A 479 24.70 37.27 -5.73
C ASP A 479 24.34 36.39 -4.51
N ASP A 480 23.51 36.90 -3.58
CA ASP A 480 23.05 36.14 -2.43
C ASP A 480 21.92 35.16 -2.77
N VAL A 481 21.28 35.33 -3.94
CA VAL A 481 20.21 34.48 -4.42
C VAL A 481 20.80 33.27 -5.15
N ASN A 482 20.42 32.08 -4.69
CA ASN A 482 20.81 30.82 -5.29
C ASN A 482 19.61 30.12 -5.95
N TYR A 483 19.75 29.77 -7.23
CA TYR A 483 18.79 29.01 -8.01
C TYR A 483 19.31 27.60 -8.26
N THR A 484 18.52 26.61 -7.81
CA THR A 484 18.74 25.19 -8.10
C THR A 484 17.61 24.69 -8.98
N LEU A 485 17.91 24.43 -10.24
CA LEU A 485 16.97 24.01 -11.27
C LEU A 485 17.08 22.51 -11.51
N PHE A 486 15.94 21.86 -11.69
CA PHE A 486 15.80 20.48 -12.11
C PHE A 486 15.04 20.41 -13.44
N ASP A 487 15.12 19.26 -14.11
CA ASP A 487 14.34 18.96 -15.32
C ASP A 487 13.46 17.72 -15.08
N THR A 488 12.86 17.62 -13.89
CA THR A 488 12.09 16.43 -13.51
C THR A 488 10.77 16.32 -14.26
N HIS A 489 10.18 17.47 -14.63
CA HIS A 489 8.80 17.57 -15.11
C HIS A 489 7.78 16.97 -14.12
N ARG A 490 8.07 17.09 -12.82
CA ARG A 490 7.25 16.63 -11.70
C ARG A 490 6.76 17.82 -10.89
N GLU A 491 5.75 17.56 -10.08
CA GLU A 491 5.20 18.55 -9.16
C GLU A 491 5.87 18.39 -7.81
N PHE A 492 6.44 19.49 -7.30
CA PHE A 492 7.11 19.57 -6.01
C PHE A 492 6.10 20.08 -4.99
N GLU A 493 5.95 19.40 -3.87
CA GLU A 493 4.94 19.77 -2.85
C GLU A 493 5.57 20.23 -1.54
N GLY A 494 6.81 19.84 -1.27
CA GLY A 494 7.47 20.27 -0.04
C GLY A 494 8.94 19.92 0.01
N LEU A 495 9.66 20.69 0.81
CA LEU A 495 11.08 20.51 1.09
C LEU A 495 11.29 20.62 2.59
N SER A 496 12.02 19.66 3.16
CA SER A 496 12.44 19.71 4.56
C SER A 496 13.87 19.23 4.72
N PHE A 497 14.50 19.58 5.83
CA PHE A 497 15.91 19.35 6.09
C PHE A 497 16.09 18.57 7.39
N ASP A 498 17.03 17.63 7.41
CA ASP A 498 17.54 17.12 8.68
C ASP A 498 18.57 18.09 9.30
N GLN A 499 19.01 17.79 10.53
CA GLN A 499 19.98 18.63 11.25
C GLN A 499 21.34 18.75 10.55
N ALA A 500 21.66 17.85 9.61
CA ALA A 500 22.90 17.88 8.84
C ALA A 500 22.75 18.61 7.50
N GLY A 501 21.58 19.19 7.21
CA GLY A 501 21.30 19.89 5.96
C GLY A 501 20.93 18.96 4.80
N ASN A 502 20.72 17.67 5.05
CA ASN A 502 20.25 16.79 3.98
C ASN A 502 18.80 17.16 3.64
N GLY A 503 18.55 17.56 2.39
CA GLY A 503 17.22 17.85 1.90
C GLY A 503 16.39 16.60 1.64
N TYR A 504 15.09 16.72 1.88
CA TYR A 504 14.05 15.74 1.57
C TYR A 504 12.96 16.42 0.76
N GLN A 505 12.81 16.02 -0.51
CA GLN A 505 11.86 16.59 -1.45
C GLN A 505 10.65 15.66 -1.58
N LEU A 506 9.44 16.21 -1.46
CA LEU A 506 8.20 15.52 -1.77
C LEU A 506 7.79 15.83 -3.22
N LEU A 507 7.52 14.79 -4.01
CA LEU A 507 7.06 14.91 -5.40
C LEU A 507 5.75 14.13 -5.61
N LEU A 508 4.85 14.66 -6.47
CA LEU A 508 3.57 14.02 -6.83
C LEU A 508 3.57 13.32 -8.19
N TRP A 509 2.41 12.78 -8.57
CA TRP A 509 2.15 11.98 -9.79
C TRP A 509 2.85 10.62 -9.84
N SER A 510 3.16 10.11 -8.65
CA SER A 510 3.63 8.79 -8.21
C SER A 510 4.35 9.11 -6.91
N PRO A 511 3.59 9.34 -5.83
CA PRO A 511 4.07 10.15 -4.73
C PRO A 511 5.29 9.50 -4.09
N GLU A 512 6.32 10.29 -3.85
CA GLU A 512 7.59 9.80 -3.34
C GLU A 512 8.30 10.85 -2.50
N VAL A 513 9.11 10.35 -1.57
CA VAL A 513 10.09 11.16 -0.86
C VAL A 513 11.43 10.89 -1.52
N MET A 514 12.07 11.96 -2.00
CA MET A 514 13.43 11.94 -2.52
C MET A 514 14.40 12.54 -1.50
N LYS A 515 15.63 12.04 -1.49
CA LYS A 515 16.72 12.58 -0.69
C LYS A 515 17.78 13.18 -1.61
N TYR A 516 18.29 14.35 -1.27
CA TYR A 516 19.41 14.95 -1.97
C TYR A 516 20.71 14.17 -1.71
N ASN A 517 21.58 14.11 -2.72
CA ASN A 517 22.85 13.39 -2.66
C ASN A 517 23.84 14.08 -1.72
N TYR A 518 23.77 15.41 -1.65
CA TYR A 518 24.57 16.25 -0.76
C TYR A 518 23.67 17.29 -0.08
N PRO A 519 24.05 17.80 1.11
CA PRO A 519 23.39 18.96 1.71
C PRO A 519 23.27 20.13 0.73
N LEU A 520 22.16 20.85 0.77
CA LEU A 520 21.98 22.05 -0.05
C LEU A 520 22.74 23.22 0.57
N ASN A 521 23.21 24.17 -0.25
CA ASN A 521 24.00 25.33 0.19
C ASN A 521 23.43 26.67 -0.27
#